data_AF-A0A962UIV5-F1
#
_entry.id   AF-A0A962UIV5-F1
#
_cell.length_a   1.000
_cell.length_b   1.000
_cell.length_c   1.000
_cell.angle_alpha   90.00
_cell.angle_beta   90.00
_cell.angle_gamma   90.00
#
_symmetry.space_group_name_H-M   'P 1'
#
loop_
_entity.id
_entity.type
_entity.pdbx_description
1 polymer ?
#
loop_
_entity_poly.entity_id
_entity_poly.type
_entity_poly.pdbx_seq_one_letter_code
_entity_poly.pdbx_strand_id
1 'polypeptide(L)'
;MLSTVAAADPVWVVDPGSPGPDRPPQGRSLFDHLTISSGQQVIPYPFEQLVAAISTQLDADSAYLGQPVKRVLIPLGRSLQREAAAPDFFHSPRIVLAVDAEPAGDAGLLLRDRLFIGYLEAADVLEVISYNEQAARFEFQVVSDYRAGGQPQVSYARRVVCTACHQNAAPIFARPLWDETNASRDVAGRLEQLGRDFHGVPVAAGVDIAYAIDNATDRANAFALTQKLWLEACGFGEGADDCRRALFDRTLQFALNGGRGFDHVSDGYHGTLRTVMSRRSLQAWPDGLLIPDADIANRKPLAGVATPAGGDDQDRLRQRADVDGRSEPLMPRPAASVWAPGGDGLVERAVEGLVQFIATADLLRIDRQLERLPAAESSLRAECDADSTSAGGRERIKLLCQGGDIVLQGLVRHDATGNTLSGRVRSVRIADTAFGALSVGGSTDDAGVMHITLRYPESPL
;
A
#
# COMPACT_ATOMS: atom_id res chain seq x y z
N MET A 1 -4.67 29.22 -43.29
CA MET A 1 -4.43 29.23 -41.84
C MET A 1 -4.31 27.79 -41.40
N LEU A 2 -3.08 27.28 -41.28
CA LEU A 2 -2.80 25.97 -40.70
C LEU A 2 -2.93 26.15 -39.19
N SER A 3 -4.01 25.61 -38.62
CA SER A 3 -4.20 25.56 -37.17
C SER A 3 -3.19 24.55 -36.63
N THR A 4 -2.10 25.04 -36.05
CA THR A 4 -1.21 24.23 -35.22
C THR A 4 -2.01 23.81 -34.00
N VAL A 5 -2.57 22.60 -34.04
CA VAL A 5 -3.00 21.91 -32.82
C VAL A 5 -1.75 21.86 -31.94
N ALA A 6 -1.76 22.54 -30.80
CA ALA A 6 -0.69 22.41 -29.82
C ALA A 6 -0.48 20.92 -29.56
N ALA A 7 0.75 20.43 -29.73
CA ALA A 7 1.08 19.07 -29.33
C ALA A 7 0.69 18.94 -27.86
N ALA A 8 -0.21 18.01 -27.55
CA ALA A 8 -0.55 17.76 -26.17
C ALA A 8 0.66 17.09 -25.49
N ASP A 9 0.89 17.46 -24.23
CA ASP A 9 1.99 16.95 -23.41
C ASP A 9 1.41 16.02 -22.33
N PRO A 10 2.18 15.02 -21.86
CA PRO A 10 1.77 14.18 -20.73
C PRO A 10 1.37 15.02 -19.50
N VAL A 11 0.31 14.60 -18.81
CA VAL A 11 -0.26 15.35 -17.68
C VAL A 11 0.21 14.75 -16.35
N TRP A 12 0.62 15.59 -15.40
CA TRP A 12 0.94 15.11 -14.06
C TRP A 12 -0.27 14.49 -13.36
N VAL A 13 -0.07 13.30 -12.76
CA VAL A 13 -1.08 12.71 -11.85
C VAL A 13 -1.31 13.65 -10.66
N VAL A 14 -0.22 14.18 -10.10
CA VAL A 14 -0.21 15.24 -9.10
C VAL A 14 0.74 16.32 -9.59
N ASP A 15 0.24 17.53 -9.79
CA ASP A 15 1.07 18.66 -10.22
C ASP A 15 1.77 19.30 -9.00
N PRO A 16 3.12 19.21 -8.89
CA PRO A 16 3.86 19.82 -7.79
C PRO A 16 3.75 21.36 -7.79
N GLY A 17 3.45 21.98 -8.94
CA GLY A 17 3.22 23.41 -9.06
C GLY A 17 1.86 23.88 -8.54
N SER A 18 0.94 22.94 -8.27
CA SER A 18 -0.45 23.22 -7.87
C SER A 18 -0.79 22.54 -6.55
N PRO A 19 -0.20 22.98 -5.42
CA PRO A 19 -0.32 22.28 -4.13
C PRO A 19 -1.76 22.24 -3.59
N GLY A 20 -2.63 23.18 -4.00
CA GLY A 20 -3.98 23.33 -3.45
C GLY A 20 -4.00 23.98 -2.05
N PRO A 21 -5.17 24.04 -1.39
CA PRO A 21 -5.32 24.72 -0.11
C PRO A 21 -4.65 23.98 1.07
N ASP A 22 -4.17 24.75 2.05
CA ASP A 22 -3.55 24.26 3.29
C ASP A 22 -4.48 23.36 4.10
N ARG A 23 -5.74 23.78 4.25
CA ARG A 23 -6.78 22.99 4.91
C ARG A 23 -7.49 22.07 3.91
N PRO A 24 -7.96 20.90 4.36
CA PRO A 24 -8.75 20.01 3.52
C PRO A 24 -9.99 20.74 3.01
N PRO A 25 -10.32 20.64 1.71
CA PRO A 25 -11.57 21.18 1.17
C PRO A 25 -12.80 20.42 1.71
N GLN A 26 -12.62 19.16 2.11
CA GLN A 26 -13.64 18.29 2.67
C GLN A 26 -13.01 17.29 3.66
N GLY A 27 -13.77 16.87 4.67
CA GLY A 27 -13.34 15.82 5.60
C GLY A 27 -12.20 16.24 6.51
N ARG A 28 -11.53 15.23 7.06
CA ARG A 28 -10.39 15.37 7.97
C ARG A 28 -9.37 14.27 7.69
N SER A 29 -8.13 14.47 8.11
CA SER A 29 -7.11 13.42 8.02
C SER A 29 -7.43 12.26 8.97
N LEU A 30 -6.90 11.07 8.67
CA LEU A 30 -6.99 9.91 9.58
C LEU A 30 -6.35 10.19 10.94
N PHE A 31 -5.33 11.04 11.01
CA PHE A 31 -4.73 11.48 12.27
C PHE A 31 -5.69 12.30 13.13
N ASP A 32 -6.50 13.18 12.51
CA ASP A 32 -7.57 13.86 13.25
C ASP A 32 -8.58 12.84 13.78
N HIS A 33 -8.99 11.87 12.96
CA HIS A 33 -9.92 10.81 13.40
C HIS A 33 -9.36 9.99 14.57
N LEU A 34 -8.05 9.70 14.56
CA LEU A 34 -7.36 8.98 15.63
C LEU A 34 -7.27 9.77 16.93
N THR A 35 -7.13 11.10 16.83
CA THR A 35 -6.78 11.97 17.97
C THR A 35 -7.94 12.79 18.50
N ILE A 36 -9.12 12.70 17.91
CA ILE A 36 -10.32 13.35 18.44
C ILE A 36 -10.98 12.43 19.46
N SER A 37 -11.11 12.92 20.68
CA SER A 37 -11.89 12.28 21.75
C SER A 37 -12.90 13.27 22.31
N SER A 38 -14.17 12.87 22.38
CA SER A 38 -15.27 13.73 22.87
C SER A 38 -15.33 15.11 22.20
N GLY A 39 -14.98 15.17 20.91
CA GLY A 39 -14.97 16.41 20.12
C GLY A 39 -13.78 17.34 20.35
N GLN A 40 -12.82 16.94 21.19
CA GLN A 40 -11.57 17.68 21.45
C GLN A 40 -10.38 16.92 20.86
N GLN A 41 -9.37 17.64 20.42
CA GLN A 41 -8.13 17.03 19.97
C GLN A 41 -7.25 16.70 21.17
N VAL A 42 -6.94 15.41 21.32
CA VAL A 42 -6.17 14.85 22.43
C VAL A 42 -5.04 14.02 21.83
N ILE A 43 -3.81 14.54 21.90
CA ILE A 43 -2.63 13.83 21.42
C ILE A 43 -2.01 13.07 22.61
N PRO A 44 -1.97 11.72 22.59
CA PRO A 44 -1.33 10.97 23.66
C PRO A 44 0.14 11.34 23.81
N TYR A 45 0.59 11.49 25.06
CA TYR A 45 1.96 11.79 25.44
C TYR A 45 2.38 10.89 26.60
N PRO A 46 3.62 10.37 26.65
CA PRO A 46 4.73 10.58 25.71
C PRO A 46 4.56 9.83 24.37
N PHE A 47 5.55 9.92 23.47
CA PHE A 47 5.51 9.36 22.11
C PHE A 47 5.09 7.88 22.07
N GLU A 48 5.52 7.12 23.05
CA GLU A 48 5.21 5.70 23.24
C GLU A 48 3.70 5.48 23.46
N GLN A 49 3.00 6.41 24.12
CA GLN A 49 1.54 6.34 24.26
C GLN A 49 0.83 6.65 22.94
N LEU A 50 1.38 7.55 22.12
CA LEU A 50 0.84 7.78 20.77
C LEU A 50 1.01 6.53 19.91
N VAL A 51 2.20 5.91 19.95
CA VAL A 51 2.47 4.64 19.26
C VAL A 51 1.54 3.52 19.74
N ALA A 52 1.29 3.45 21.06
CA ALA A 52 0.35 2.48 21.62
C ALA A 52 -1.08 2.75 21.13
N ALA A 53 -1.53 4.01 21.13
CA ALA A 53 -2.86 4.40 20.64
C ALA A 53 -3.04 4.10 19.14
N ILE A 54 -2.00 4.26 18.32
CA ILE A 54 -2.00 3.82 16.92
C ILE A 54 -2.11 2.29 16.86
N SER A 55 -1.25 1.58 17.61
CA SER A 55 -1.19 0.11 17.60
C SER A 55 -2.50 -0.54 18.02
N THR A 56 -3.32 0.07 18.89
CA THR A 56 -4.64 -0.49 19.26
C THR A 56 -5.63 -0.52 18.11
N GLN A 57 -5.40 0.26 17.05
CA GLN A 57 -6.24 0.27 15.85
C GLN A 57 -5.85 -0.82 14.85
N LEU A 58 -4.75 -1.55 15.07
CA LEU A 58 -4.09 -2.36 14.06
C LEU A 58 -4.09 -3.85 14.40
N ASP A 59 -4.28 -4.67 13.39
CA ASP A 59 -4.08 -6.11 13.46
C ASP A 59 -2.59 -6.41 13.34
N ALA A 60 -1.96 -6.80 14.45
CA ALA A 60 -0.53 -7.11 14.49
C ALA A 60 -0.16 -8.31 13.62
N ASP A 61 -1.07 -9.27 13.41
CA ASP A 61 -0.81 -10.48 12.63
C ASP A 61 -0.75 -10.20 11.13
N SER A 62 -1.38 -9.10 10.68
CA SER A 62 -1.32 -8.62 9.30
C SER A 62 0.00 -7.91 8.96
N ALA A 63 0.80 -7.55 9.97
CA ALA A 63 1.96 -6.68 9.80
C ALA A 63 3.17 -7.43 9.24
N TYR A 64 3.95 -6.77 8.36
CA TYR A 64 5.27 -7.29 7.99
C TYR A 64 6.16 -7.43 9.23
N LEU A 65 6.83 -8.57 9.39
CA LEU A 65 7.64 -8.91 10.57
C LEU A 65 6.88 -8.88 11.91
N GLY A 66 5.54 -8.91 11.91
CA GLY A 66 4.73 -8.82 13.12
C GLY A 66 4.85 -7.47 13.86
N GLN A 67 5.25 -6.41 13.17
CA GLN A 67 5.44 -5.08 13.74
C GLN A 67 4.50 -4.06 13.08
N PRO A 68 3.30 -3.80 13.60
CA PRO A 68 2.30 -2.99 12.89
C PRO A 68 2.68 -1.52 12.67
N VAL A 69 3.68 -1.05 13.41
CA VAL A 69 4.20 0.32 13.35
C VAL A 69 5.71 0.28 13.15
N LYS A 70 6.15 0.62 11.94
CA LYS A 70 7.57 0.67 11.54
C LYS A 70 8.20 1.96 12.05
N ARG A 71 9.37 1.87 12.70
CA ARG A 71 10.07 3.02 13.26
C ARG A 71 11.56 2.96 12.99
N VAL A 72 12.15 4.09 12.57
CA VAL A 72 13.60 4.25 12.39
C VAL A 72 14.08 5.54 13.04
N LEU A 73 15.37 5.58 13.37
CA LEU A 73 16.06 6.74 13.94
C LEU A 73 16.89 7.41 12.85
N ILE A 74 16.77 8.73 12.70
CA ILE A 74 17.46 9.55 11.69
C ILE A 74 18.15 10.74 12.39
N PRO A 75 19.42 10.60 12.82
CA PRO A 75 20.14 11.67 13.51
C PRO A 75 20.43 12.86 12.59
N LEU A 76 20.90 12.59 11.37
CA LEU A 76 21.24 13.57 10.36
C LEU A 76 20.22 13.45 9.24
N GLY A 77 19.04 14.02 9.45
CA GLY A 77 17.91 13.95 8.52
C GLY A 77 17.87 15.08 7.50
N ARG A 78 16.75 15.16 6.77
CA ARG A 78 16.45 16.18 5.75
C ARG A 78 15.15 16.95 6.01
N SER A 79 14.58 16.80 7.20
CA SER A 79 13.34 17.49 7.58
C SER A 79 13.55 19.00 7.69
N LEU A 80 12.45 19.74 7.80
CA LEU A 80 12.50 21.18 8.07
C LEU A 80 13.16 21.48 9.42
N GLN A 81 13.09 20.54 10.37
CA GLN A 81 13.69 20.64 11.70
C GLN A 81 15.08 20.00 11.82
N ARG A 82 15.78 19.75 10.70
CA ARG A 82 17.07 19.02 10.67
C ARG A 82 18.16 19.59 11.59
N GLU A 83 18.14 20.89 11.87
CA GLU A 83 19.11 21.57 12.74
C GLU A 83 18.67 21.64 14.22
N ALA A 84 17.44 21.23 14.57
CA ALA A 84 16.93 21.46 15.93
C ALA A 84 17.66 20.66 17.00
N ALA A 85 18.24 19.52 16.64
CA ALA A 85 19.07 18.72 17.54
C ALA A 85 20.54 19.18 17.56
N ALA A 86 20.93 20.21 16.79
CA ALA A 86 22.33 20.61 16.71
C ALA A 86 22.85 21.18 18.05
N PRO A 87 24.07 20.83 18.47
CA PRO A 87 25.01 19.92 17.81
C PRO A 87 24.77 18.43 18.13
N ASP A 88 23.94 18.11 19.12
CA ASP A 88 23.73 16.77 19.67
C ASP A 88 22.76 15.89 18.84
N PHE A 89 22.99 15.80 17.53
CA PHE A 89 22.13 15.08 16.57
C PHE A 89 21.80 13.63 16.97
N PHE A 90 22.77 12.92 17.57
CA PHE A 90 22.60 11.54 18.02
C PHE A 90 21.90 11.43 19.38
N HIS A 91 21.91 12.49 20.18
CA HIS A 91 21.16 12.53 21.43
C HIS A 91 19.66 12.62 21.14
N SER A 92 19.25 13.42 20.17
CA SER A 92 17.83 13.56 19.81
C SER A 92 17.61 13.28 18.31
N PRO A 93 17.79 12.02 17.86
CA PRO A 93 17.56 11.69 16.48
C PRO A 93 16.07 11.79 16.15
N ARG A 94 15.75 12.22 14.92
CA ARG A 94 14.36 12.20 14.45
C ARG A 94 13.87 10.77 14.37
N ILE A 95 12.75 10.47 15.00
CA ILE A 95 12.04 9.20 14.80
C ILE A 95 11.10 9.36 13.62
N VAL A 96 11.18 8.46 12.64
CA VAL A 96 10.18 8.34 11.58
C VAL A 96 9.37 7.09 11.82
N LEU A 97 8.05 7.22 11.73
CA LEU A 97 7.06 6.18 11.90
C LEU A 97 6.22 6.04 10.64
N ALA A 98 5.92 4.80 10.24
CA ALA A 98 4.90 4.47 9.25
C ALA A 98 4.05 3.29 9.71
N VAL A 99 2.78 3.27 9.29
CA VAL A 99 1.85 2.16 9.55
C VAL A 99 1.76 1.25 8.32
N ASP A 100 1.96 -0.05 8.53
CA ASP A 100 1.96 -1.05 7.44
C ASP A 100 1.04 -2.26 7.73
N ALA A 101 0.19 -2.16 8.74
CA ALA A 101 -0.77 -3.20 9.14
C ALA A 101 -2.22 -2.82 8.85
N GLU A 102 -3.05 -3.84 8.63
CA GLU A 102 -4.50 -3.75 8.49
C GLU A 102 -5.18 -3.30 9.81
N PRO A 103 -6.42 -2.78 9.75
CA PRO A 103 -7.18 -2.45 10.95
C PRO A 103 -7.55 -3.70 11.77
N ALA A 104 -7.53 -3.58 13.10
CA ALA A 104 -7.83 -4.68 14.05
C ALA A 104 -9.29 -5.18 14.04
N GLY A 105 -10.20 -4.46 13.42
CA GLY A 105 -11.63 -4.79 13.45
C GLY A 105 -12.42 -4.20 12.29
N ASP A 106 -13.67 -4.66 12.20
CA ASP A 106 -14.63 -4.21 11.19
C ASP A 106 -14.79 -2.68 11.22
N ALA A 107 -14.69 -2.04 10.05
CA ALA A 107 -14.77 -0.59 9.90
C ALA A 107 -13.75 0.21 10.74
N GLY A 108 -12.61 -0.39 11.09
CA GLY A 108 -11.48 0.31 11.69
C GLY A 108 -10.84 1.33 10.73
N LEU A 109 -10.06 2.26 11.28
CA LEU A 109 -9.35 3.24 10.47
C LEU A 109 -8.30 2.55 9.60
N LEU A 110 -8.38 2.69 8.28
CA LEU A 110 -7.38 2.17 7.36
C LEU A 110 -6.11 3.03 7.43
N LEU A 111 -5.26 2.81 8.42
CA LEU A 111 -4.02 3.58 8.62
C LEU A 111 -2.86 3.07 7.76
N ARG A 112 -2.94 1.82 7.29
CA ARG A 112 -1.96 1.18 6.40
C ARG A 112 -1.63 2.08 5.21
N ASP A 113 -0.34 2.40 5.06
CA ASP A 113 0.20 3.24 3.98
C ASP A 113 -0.40 4.66 3.93
N ARG A 114 -1.05 5.08 5.03
CA ARG A 114 -1.86 6.31 5.10
C ARG A 114 -1.49 7.21 6.27
N LEU A 115 -0.69 6.72 7.22
CA LEU A 115 -0.21 7.50 8.36
C LEU A 115 1.31 7.39 8.50
N PHE A 116 1.96 8.55 8.45
CA PHE A 116 3.39 8.73 8.63
C PHE A 116 3.63 9.86 9.63
N ILE A 117 4.56 9.67 10.57
CA ILE A 117 4.86 10.65 11.62
C ILE A 117 6.37 10.79 11.76
N GLY A 118 6.87 12.02 11.71
CA GLY A 118 8.21 12.37 12.15
C GLY A 118 8.17 13.01 13.53
N TYR A 119 8.75 12.39 14.54
CA TYR A 119 8.91 12.98 15.87
C TYR A 119 10.34 13.48 16.05
N LEU A 120 10.49 14.71 16.51
CA LEU A 120 11.78 15.26 16.92
C LEU A 120 11.67 15.84 18.32
N GLU A 121 12.23 15.12 19.30
CA GLU A 121 12.21 15.49 20.72
C GLU A 121 12.85 16.87 20.94
N ALA A 122 14.01 17.16 20.34
CA ALA A 122 14.68 18.46 20.48
C ALA A 122 13.89 19.68 19.98
N ALA A 123 12.84 19.46 19.18
CA ALA A 123 11.98 20.52 18.66
C ALA A 123 10.58 20.53 19.33
N ASP A 124 10.28 19.58 20.22
CA ASP A 124 8.95 19.37 20.80
C ASP A 124 7.83 19.29 19.73
N VAL A 125 8.12 18.65 18.59
CA VAL A 125 7.27 18.65 17.39
C VAL A 125 7.03 17.25 16.82
N LEU A 126 5.78 17.01 16.39
CA LEU A 126 5.43 15.96 15.43
C LEU A 126 5.12 16.58 14.05
N GLU A 127 5.75 16.06 13.00
CA GLU A 127 5.39 16.31 11.60
C GLU A 127 4.54 15.12 11.14
N VAL A 128 3.30 15.36 10.74
CA VAL A 128 2.33 14.29 10.40
C VAL A 128 1.93 14.40 8.94
N ILE A 129 2.01 13.28 8.23
CA ILE A 129 1.46 13.11 6.88
C ILE A 129 0.37 12.05 6.98
N SER A 130 -0.87 12.44 6.76
CA SER A 130 -2.02 11.57 6.99
C SER A 130 -3.06 11.70 5.88
N TYR A 131 -3.52 10.57 5.36
CA TYR A 131 -4.50 10.52 4.28
C TYR A 131 -5.86 11.05 4.76
N ASN A 132 -6.54 11.81 3.91
CA ASN A 132 -7.92 12.23 4.08
C ASN A 132 -8.76 11.55 3.01
N GLU A 133 -9.59 10.60 3.43
CA GLU A 133 -10.37 9.76 2.52
C GLU A 133 -11.41 10.54 1.73
N GLN A 134 -12.02 11.57 2.33
CA GLN A 134 -13.05 12.37 1.68
C GLN A 134 -12.46 13.35 0.66
N ALA A 135 -11.26 13.86 0.92
CA ALA A 135 -10.56 14.75 -0.01
C ALA A 135 -9.64 14.01 -1.00
N ALA A 136 -9.52 12.69 -0.87
CA ALA A 136 -8.67 11.83 -1.70
C ALA A 136 -7.21 12.31 -1.81
N ARG A 137 -6.63 12.80 -0.69
CA ARG A 137 -5.26 13.34 -0.67
C ARG A 137 -4.62 13.20 0.72
N PHE A 138 -3.29 13.24 0.77
CA PHE A 138 -2.58 13.39 2.04
C PHE A 138 -2.65 14.84 2.54
N GLU A 139 -2.86 14.99 3.83
CA GLU A 139 -2.76 16.25 4.56
C GLU A 139 -1.44 16.32 5.32
N PHE A 140 -0.91 17.52 5.45
CA PHE A 140 0.32 17.81 6.18
C PHE A 140 -0.04 18.59 7.44
N GLN A 141 0.31 18.05 8.60
CA GLN A 141 -0.01 18.64 9.89
C GLN A 141 1.26 18.74 10.75
N VAL A 142 1.27 19.70 11.65
CA VAL A 142 2.31 19.87 12.67
C VAL A 142 1.64 19.86 14.03
N VAL A 143 2.16 19.04 14.94
CA VAL A 143 1.83 19.09 16.36
C VAL A 143 2.95 19.80 17.09
N SER A 144 2.68 20.97 17.65
CA SER A 144 3.64 21.75 18.44
C SER A 144 3.43 21.58 19.94
N ASP A 145 4.44 21.88 20.75
CA ASP A 145 4.43 21.76 22.22
C ASP A 145 4.22 20.29 22.69
N TYR A 146 4.76 19.34 21.91
CA TYR A 146 4.71 17.90 22.18
C TYR A 146 5.84 17.47 23.13
N ARG A 147 5.68 17.81 24.41
CA ARG A 147 6.69 17.58 25.46
C ARG A 147 6.06 17.36 26.84
N ALA A 148 6.88 16.97 27.82
CA ALA A 148 6.45 16.79 29.20
C ALA A 148 5.85 18.09 29.76
N GLY A 149 4.61 18.01 30.24
CA GLY A 149 3.86 19.17 30.75
C GLY A 149 3.42 20.17 29.68
N GLY A 150 3.65 19.88 28.40
CA GLY A 150 3.16 20.68 27.27
C GLY A 150 1.66 20.48 27.01
N GLN A 151 1.13 21.30 26.10
CA GLN A 151 -0.23 21.24 25.59
C GLN A 151 -0.18 21.09 24.06
N PRO A 152 -0.11 19.84 23.54
CA PRO A 152 0.04 19.59 22.12
C PRO A 152 -1.05 20.27 21.29
N GLN A 153 -0.65 21.06 20.29
CA GLN A 153 -1.58 21.74 19.38
C GLN A 153 -1.37 21.28 17.96
N VAL A 154 -2.43 20.82 17.30
CA VAL A 154 -2.37 20.40 15.90
C VAL A 154 -2.76 21.56 15.00
N SER A 155 -1.96 21.76 13.96
CA SER A 155 -2.23 22.73 12.91
C SER A 155 -1.99 22.09 11.55
N TYR A 156 -2.77 22.49 10.55
CA TYR A 156 -2.48 22.16 9.15
C TYR A 156 -1.31 23.02 8.69
N ALA A 157 -0.27 22.37 8.16
CA ALA A 157 0.91 23.04 7.66
C ALA A 157 0.61 23.77 6.35
N ARG A 158 1.45 24.75 6.00
CA ARG A 158 1.39 25.39 4.68
C ARG A 158 1.73 24.35 3.62
N ARG A 159 0.75 23.97 2.81
CA ARG A 159 0.86 22.85 1.87
C ARG A 159 1.93 23.10 0.82
N VAL A 160 2.09 24.34 0.37
CA VAL A 160 3.18 24.73 -0.55
C VAL A 160 4.57 24.49 0.03
N VAL A 161 4.76 24.60 1.34
CA VAL A 161 6.06 24.32 1.99
C VAL A 161 6.32 22.83 2.02
N CYS A 162 5.32 22.04 2.41
CA CYS A 162 5.46 20.59 2.50
C CYS A 162 5.66 19.95 1.13
N THR A 163 4.88 20.36 0.13
CA THR A 163 4.93 19.83 -1.24
C THR A 163 6.19 20.23 -2.01
N ALA A 164 6.93 21.24 -1.58
CA ALA A 164 8.24 21.54 -2.16
C ALA A 164 9.23 20.36 -1.99
N CYS A 165 9.20 19.70 -0.83
CA CYS A 165 9.90 18.42 -0.63
C CYS A 165 9.05 17.26 -1.14
N HIS A 166 7.80 17.16 -0.68
CA HIS A 166 6.82 16.12 -1.01
C HIS A 166 6.11 16.41 -2.33
N GLN A 167 6.89 16.46 -3.42
CA GLN A 167 6.44 16.90 -4.76
C GLN A 167 5.25 16.10 -5.30
N ASN A 168 5.01 14.90 -4.77
CA ASN A 168 3.91 14.02 -5.15
C ASN A 168 2.64 14.25 -4.31
N ALA A 169 2.68 15.26 -3.42
CA ALA A 169 1.70 15.51 -2.37
C ALA A 169 1.41 14.27 -1.49
N ALA A 170 2.44 13.45 -1.26
CA ALA A 170 2.44 12.22 -0.49
C ALA A 170 3.81 12.04 0.22
N PRO A 171 3.99 11.07 1.13
CA PRO A 171 5.29 10.80 1.77
C PRO A 171 6.40 10.53 0.75
N ILE A 172 7.65 10.81 1.14
CA ILE A 172 8.86 10.54 0.34
C ILE A 172 9.94 10.01 1.27
N PHE A 173 10.77 9.09 0.79
CA PHE A 173 11.94 8.63 1.54
C PHE A 173 13.07 8.20 0.61
N ALA A 174 14.22 7.88 1.21
CA ALA A 174 15.41 7.49 0.47
C ALA A 174 15.19 6.16 -0.27
N ARG A 175 15.89 5.95 -1.39
CA ARG A 175 16.01 4.61 -1.98
C ARG A 175 16.66 3.61 -1.02
N PRO A 176 16.50 2.30 -1.25
CA PRO A 176 17.07 1.24 -0.42
C PRO A 176 18.54 1.43 -0.04
N LEU A 177 18.86 0.85 1.12
CA LEU A 177 20.01 1.02 2.04
C LEU A 177 19.76 2.02 3.17
N TRP A 178 19.10 3.16 2.94
CA TRP A 178 18.70 4.12 4.00
C TRP A 178 19.82 4.45 4.99
N ASP A 179 21.00 4.81 4.48
CA ASP A 179 22.21 4.91 5.29
C ASP A 179 22.23 6.10 6.29
N GLU A 180 21.24 6.99 6.21
CA GLU A 180 20.99 8.06 7.20
C GLU A 180 20.33 7.55 8.48
N THR A 181 19.83 6.31 8.45
CA THR A 181 19.06 5.74 9.55
C THR A 181 19.86 4.72 10.33
N ASN A 182 19.29 4.27 11.44
CA ASN A 182 19.85 3.18 12.25
C ASN A 182 19.81 1.79 11.57
N ALA A 183 19.41 1.69 10.30
CA ALA A 183 19.72 0.55 9.43
C ALA A 183 21.21 0.52 9.01
N SER A 184 21.89 1.67 9.05
CA SER A 184 23.34 1.77 8.84
C SER A 184 24.11 1.37 10.10
N ARG A 185 25.15 0.56 9.92
CA ARG A 185 26.07 0.18 11.01
C ARG A 185 26.76 1.38 11.65
N ASP A 186 27.10 2.40 10.86
CA ASP A 186 27.79 3.59 11.38
C ASP A 186 26.86 4.42 12.27
N VAL A 187 25.59 4.55 11.87
CA VAL A 187 24.57 5.26 12.65
C VAL A 187 24.20 4.48 13.91
N ALA A 188 23.90 3.19 13.77
CA ALA A 188 23.58 2.32 14.89
C ALA A 188 24.72 2.29 15.93
N GLY A 189 25.97 2.14 15.49
CA GLY A 189 27.13 2.13 16.40
C GLY A 189 27.30 3.41 17.21
N ARG A 190 26.98 4.58 16.65
CA ARG A 190 27.00 5.86 17.39
C ARG A 190 25.85 5.97 18.40
N LEU A 191 24.66 5.53 18.01
CA LEU A 191 23.50 5.50 18.90
C LEU A 191 23.71 4.49 20.05
N GLU A 192 24.34 3.35 19.80
CA GLU A 192 24.65 2.33 20.83
C GLU A 192 25.61 2.87 21.89
N GLN A 193 26.60 3.66 21.49
CA GLN A 193 27.56 4.28 22.42
C GLN A 193 26.90 5.22 23.44
N LEU A 194 25.74 5.80 23.11
CA LEU A 194 24.98 6.64 24.03
C LEU A 194 24.25 5.82 25.10
N GLY A 195 24.00 4.53 24.87
CA GLY A 195 23.39 3.62 25.85
C GLY A 195 22.02 4.07 26.39
N ARG A 196 21.26 4.85 25.61
CA ARG A 196 19.97 5.42 26.02
C ARG A 196 18.79 4.75 25.33
N ASP A 197 17.60 4.95 25.91
CA ASP A 197 16.35 4.64 25.23
C ASP A 197 15.99 5.74 24.23
N PHE A 198 15.43 5.32 23.10
CA PHE A 198 14.96 6.20 22.01
C PHE A 198 13.47 5.98 21.78
N HIS A 199 12.68 6.13 22.84
CA HIS A 199 11.23 5.96 22.83
C HIS A 199 10.80 4.57 22.39
N GLY A 200 11.51 3.55 22.89
CA GLY A 200 11.30 2.15 22.54
C GLY A 200 11.60 1.81 21.07
N VAL A 201 12.37 2.63 20.34
CA VAL A 201 12.88 2.28 19.01
C VAL A 201 14.21 1.52 19.16
N PRO A 202 14.32 0.29 18.63
CA PRO A 202 15.57 -0.47 18.70
C PRO A 202 16.71 0.26 17.98
N VAL A 203 17.87 0.36 18.62
CA VAL A 203 19.05 1.02 18.02
C VAL A 203 19.59 0.22 16.85
N ALA A 204 19.81 -1.09 17.03
CA ALA A 204 20.18 -1.97 15.93
C ALA A 204 18.91 -2.42 15.19
N ALA A 205 18.64 -1.80 14.05
CA ALA A 205 17.58 -2.21 13.13
C ALA A 205 18.19 -2.77 11.85
N GLY A 206 17.57 -3.82 11.30
CA GLY A 206 17.91 -4.30 9.96
C GLY A 206 17.37 -3.36 8.88
N VAL A 207 17.84 -3.55 7.65
CA VAL A 207 17.31 -2.84 6.47
C VAL A 207 15.82 -3.13 6.21
N ASP A 208 15.27 -4.19 6.80
CA ASP A 208 13.89 -4.63 6.56
C ASP A 208 12.84 -3.62 7.05
N ILE A 209 13.10 -2.89 8.13
CA ILE A 209 12.18 -1.86 8.65
C ILE A 209 12.17 -0.65 7.72
N ALA A 210 13.36 -0.19 7.32
CA ALA A 210 13.51 0.87 6.32
C ALA A 210 12.83 0.49 4.99
N TYR A 211 13.05 -0.74 4.52
CA TYR A 211 12.40 -1.30 3.34
C TYR A 211 10.87 -1.35 3.48
N ALA A 212 10.33 -1.66 4.66
CA ALA A 212 8.90 -1.65 4.88
C ALA A 212 8.29 -0.24 4.78
N ILE A 213 8.99 0.78 5.29
CA ILE A 213 8.57 2.19 5.17
C ILE A 213 8.64 2.66 3.70
N ASP A 214 9.69 2.25 2.98
CA ASP A 214 9.88 2.50 1.55
C ASP A 214 8.69 1.96 0.73
N ASN A 215 8.37 0.67 0.90
CA ASN A 215 7.23 0.05 0.23
C ASN A 215 5.88 0.70 0.60
N ALA A 216 5.71 1.12 1.86
CA ALA A 216 4.50 1.83 2.29
C ALA A 216 4.38 3.18 1.57
N THR A 217 5.51 3.83 1.32
CA THR A 217 5.59 5.10 0.61
C THR A 217 5.30 4.95 -0.87
N ASP A 218 5.81 3.90 -1.52
CA ASP A 218 5.47 3.57 -2.90
C ASP A 218 3.96 3.35 -3.07
N ARG A 219 3.35 2.56 -2.18
CA ARG A 219 1.90 2.32 -2.20
C ARG A 219 1.10 3.59 -1.95
N ALA A 220 1.52 4.40 -0.97
CA ALA A 220 0.90 5.69 -0.69
C ALA A 220 0.89 6.62 -1.91
N ASN A 221 2.01 6.67 -2.65
CA ASN A 221 2.15 7.52 -3.84
C ASN A 221 1.31 7.04 -5.03
N ALA A 222 0.92 5.76 -5.08
CA ALA A 222 0.02 5.24 -6.10
C ALA A 222 -1.44 5.70 -5.93
N PHE A 223 -1.85 6.15 -4.73
CA PHE A 223 -3.25 6.51 -4.45
C PHE A 223 -3.79 7.62 -5.35
N ALA A 224 -2.99 8.64 -5.65
CA ALA A 224 -3.44 9.73 -6.51
C ALA A 224 -3.74 9.25 -7.94
N LEU A 225 -2.95 8.29 -8.45
CA LEU A 225 -3.22 7.68 -9.75
C LEU A 225 -4.51 6.87 -9.71
N THR A 226 -4.69 6.02 -8.70
CA THR A 226 -5.93 5.23 -8.53
C THR A 226 -7.16 6.13 -8.49
N GLN A 227 -7.12 7.21 -7.71
CA GLN A 227 -8.22 8.16 -7.59
C GLN A 227 -8.49 8.89 -8.91
N LYS A 228 -7.43 9.30 -9.63
CA LYS A 228 -7.55 9.90 -10.96
C LYS A 228 -8.21 8.94 -11.95
N LEU A 229 -7.81 7.67 -11.98
CA LEU A 229 -8.43 6.66 -12.83
C LEU A 229 -9.90 6.43 -12.46
N TRP A 230 -10.22 6.29 -11.16
CA TRP A 230 -11.59 6.12 -10.68
C TRP A 230 -12.52 7.27 -11.07
N LEU A 231 -12.05 8.51 -10.92
CA LEU A 231 -12.86 9.70 -11.18
C LEU A 231 -12.98 9.98 -12.69
N GLU A 232 -11.86 9.99 -13.40
CA GLU A 232 -11.76 10.55 -14.76
C GLU A 232 -11.77 9.48 -15.85
N ALA A 233 -11.29 8.25 -15.62
CA ALA A 233 -11.31 7.22 -16.67
C ALA A 233 -12.75 6.74 -16.93
N CYS A 234 -13.59 6.62 -15.90
CA CYS A 234 -15.04 6.46 -16.10
C CYS A 234 -15.73 7.79 -16.44
N GLY A 235 -15.04 8.94 -16.33
CA GLY A 235 -15.49 10.32 -16.57
C GLY A 235 -16.73 10.75 -15.79
N PHE A 236 -17.38 11.82 -16.23
CA PHE A 236 -18.56 12.39 -15.56
C PHE A 236 -19.83 12.24 -16.43
N GLY A 237 -21.01 12.35 -15.83
CA GLY A 237 -22.30 12.33 -16.53
C GLY A 237 -22.80 10.94 -16.92
N GLU A 238 -23.54 10.85 -18.03
CA GLU A 238 -24.23 9.64 -18.46
C GLU A 238 -23.26 8.44 -18.63
N GLY A 239 -23.67 7.28 -18.10
CA GLY A 239 -22.90 6.03 -18.12
C GLY A 239 -21.68 5.99 -17.19
N ALA A 240 -21.34 7.08 -16.49
CA ALA A 240 -20.20 7.10 -15.58
C ALA A 240 -20.40 6.17 -14.37
N ASP A 241 -21.61 6.15 -13.80
CA ASP A 241 -21.92 5.32 -12.64
C ASP A 241 -21.98 3.83 -12.98
N ASP A 242 -22.44 3.48 -14.19
CA ASP A 242 -22.42 2.10 -14.68
C ASP A 242 -20.98 1.63 -14.92
N CYS A 243 -20.12 2.49 -15.47
CA CYS A 243 -18.68 2.22 -15.58
C CYS A 243 -18.04 2.01 -14.20
N ARG A 244 -18.30 2.89 -13.23
CA ARG A 244 -17.76 2.75 -11.87
C ARG A 244 -18.28 1.51 -11.16
N ARG A 245 -19.54 1.16 -11.33
CA ARG A 245 -20.12 -0.09 -10.81
C ARG A 245 -19.39 -1.30 -11.40
N ALA A 246 -19.23 -1.34 -12.72
CA ALA A 246 -18.51 -2.42 -13.38
C ALA A 246 -17.05 -2.52 -12.89
N LEU A 247 -16.37 -1.38 -12.71
CA LEU A 247 -15.01 -1.31 -12.16
C LEU A 247 -14.94 -1.83 -10.72
N PHE A 248 -15.88 -1.41 -9.87
CA PHE A 248 -15.95 -1.85 -8.47
C PHE A 248 -16.26 -3.34 -8.36
N ASP A 249 -17.16 -3.86 -9.18
CA ASP A 249 -17.44 -5.30 -9.26
C ASP A 249 -16.17 -6.10 -9.58
N ARG A 250 -15.35 -5.62 -10.53
CA ARG A 250 -14.08 -6.29 -10.88
C ARG A 250 -13.02 -6.16 -9.79
N THR A 251 -13.03 -5.03 -9.08
CA THR A 251 -12.21 -4.83 -7.88
C THR A 251 -12.56 -5.85 -6.81
N LEU A 252 -13.84 -6.05 -6.52
CA LEU A 252 -14.29 -7.06 -5.56
C LEU A 252 -13.95 -8.48 -6.02
N GLN A 253 -14.18 -8.83 -7.29
CA GLN A 253 -13.79 -10.14 -7.83
C GLN A 253 -12.30 -10.40 -7.67
N PHE A 254 -11.45 -9.44 -8.03
CA PHE A 254 -10.01 -9.55 -7.90
C PHE A 254 -9.59 -9.71 -6.44
N ALA A 255 -10.12 -8.89 -5.54
CA ALA A 255 -9.81 -8.91 -4.12
C ALA A 255 -10.24 -10.22 -3.44
N LEU A 256 -11.49 -10.65 -3.66
CA LEU A 256 -12.03 -11.90 -3.10
C LEU A 256 -11.35 -13.15 -3.68
N ASN A 257 -10.78 -13.06 -4.88
CA ASN A 257 -9.95 -14.10 -5.46
C ASN A 257 -8.46 -14.00 -5.05
N GLY A 258 -8.13 -13.23 -4.01
CA GLY A 258 -6.76 -13.09 -3.53
C GLY A 258 -5.79 -12.55 -4.58
N GLY A 259 -6.27 -11.66 -5.46
CA GLY A 259 -5.46 -11.01 -6.50
C GLY A 259 -5.11 -11.89 -7.70
N ARG A 260 -5.81 -13.01 -7.93
CA ARG A 260 -5.50 -13.94 -9.03
C ARG A 260 -6.14 -13.58 -10.38
N GLY A 261 -7.13 -12.69 -10.40
CA GLY A 261 -7.80 -12.26 -11.63
C GLY A 261 -9.29 -11.95 -11.42
N PHE A 262 -9.90 -11.37 -12.44
CA PHE A 262 -11.31 -10.99 -12.49
C PHE A 262 -11.87 -11.27 -13.90
N ASP A 263 -13.17 -11.06 -14.11
CA ASP A 263 -13.82 -11.28 -15.40
C ASP A 263 -13.37 -10.27 -16.48
N HIS A 264 -12.89 -10.79 -17.62
CA HIS A 264 -12.47 -10.04 -18.81
C HIS A 264 -13.33 -10.30 -20.05
N VAL A 265 -14.41 -11.07 -19.95
CA VAL A 265 -15.16 -11.57 -21.12
C VAL A 265 -16.60 -11.08 -21.16
N SER A 266 -17.18 -10.69 -20.04
CA SER A 266 -18.58 -10.24 -20.03
C SER A 266 -18.79 -8.95 -20.84
N ASP A 267 -20.02 -8.77 -21.33
CA ASP A 267 -20.45 -7.51 -21.95
C ASP A 267 -20.27 -6.31 -21.00
N GLY A 268 -20.41 -6.54 -19.69
CA GLY A 268 -20.15 -5.54 -18.66
C GLY A 268 -18.67 -5.12 -18.62
N TYR A 269 -17.74 -6.06 -18.79
CA TYR A 269 -16.32 -5.73 -18.92
C TYR A 269 -16.03 -5.02 -20.25
N HIS A 270 -16.41 -5.61 -21.39
CA HIS A 270 -16.02 -5.06 -22.70
C HIS A 270 -16.73 -3.74 -23.03
N GLY A 271 -18.06 -3.72 -22.94
CA GLY A 271 -18.89 -2.60 -23.38
C GLY A 271 -18.95 -1.47 -22.35
N THR A 272 -19.27 -1.80 -21.10
CA THR A 272 -19.53 -0.80 -20.05
C THR A 272 -18.26 -0.27 -19.39
N LEU A 273 -17.22 -1.10 -19.28
CA LEU A 273 -15.99 -0.74 -18.57
C LEU A 273 -14.83 -0.42 -19.52
N ARG A 274 -14.25 -1.42 -20.18
CA ARG A 274 -13.02 -1.30 -20.98
C ARG A 274 -13.15 -0.28 -22.09
N THR A 275 -14.23 -0.35 -22.88
CA THR A 275 -14.46 0.59 -23.99
C THR A 275 -14.64 2.02 -23.49
N VAL A 276 -15.40 2.21 -22.41
CA VAL A 276 -15.66 3.53 -21.83
C VAL A 276 -14.38 4.14 -21.27
N MET A 277 -13.65 3.40 -20.43
CA MET A 277 -12.38 3.85 -19.85
C MET A 277 -11.36 4.17 -20.93
N SER A 278 -11.14 3.28 -21.90
CA SER A 278 -10.15 3.51 -22.96
C SER A 278 -10.45 4.78 -23.75
N ARG A 279 -11.71 4.97 -24.17
CA ARG A 279 -12.13 6.16 -24.93
C ARG A 279 -11.95 7.44 -24.11
N ARG A 280 -12.42 7.46 -22.86
CA ARG A 280 -12.37 8.66 -22.01
C ARG A 280 -10.94 9.00 -21.60
N SER A 281 -10.12 8.01 -21.29
CA SER A 281 -8.71 8.22 -20.96
C SER A 281 -7.90 8.72 -22.15
N LEU A 282 -8.15 8.23 -23.37
CA LEU A 282 -7.52 8.77 -24.60
C LEU A 282 -7.96 10.22 -24.89
N GLN A 283 -9.16 10.61 -24.47
CA GLN A 283 -9.64 12.00 -24.59
C GLN A 283 -9.05 12.91 -23.52
N ALA A 284 -8.96 12.44 -22.28
CA ALA A 284 -8.49 13.23 -21.15
C ALA A 284 -6.96 13.37 -21.12
N TRP A 285 -6.23 12.30 -21.48
CA TRP A 285 -4.77 12.20 -21.34
C TRP A 285 -4.13 11.58 -22.60
N PRO A 286 -4.29 12.21 -23.79
CA PRO A 286 -3.84 11.63 -25.06
C PRO A 286 -2.36 11.21 -25.07
N ASP A 287 -1.49 12.00 -24.42
CA ASP A 287 -0.05 11.74 -24.32
C ASP A 287 0.37 11.06 -23.00
N GLY A 288 -0.61 10.67 -22.19
CA GLY A 288 -0.41 9.91 -20.97
C GLY A 288 -0.33 10.72 -19.68
N LEU A 289 -0.01 10.01 -18.61
CA LEU A 289 0.12 10.52 -17.25
C LEU A 289 1.57 10.42 -16.77
N LEU A 290 2.10 11.52 -16.24
CA LEU A 290 3.39 11.54 -15.55
C LEU A 290 3.21 10.98 -14.15
N ILE A 291 3.84 9.83 -13.91
CA ILE A 291 3.85 9.16 -12.60
C ILE A 291 5.00 9.75 -11.78
N PRO A 292 4.73 10.33 -10.62
CA PRO A 292 5.74 11.04 -9.87
C PRO A 292 6.67 10.09 -9.10
N ASP A 293 7.91 10.50 -8.85
CA ASP A 293 8.94 9.71 -8.16
C ASP A 293 8.91 10.00 -6.64
N ALA A 294 8.59 8.98 -5.84
CA ALA A 294 8.52 9.07 -4.39
C ALA A 294 9.90 9.02 -3.72
N ASP A 295 10.93 8.64 -4.48
CA ASP A 295 12.26 8.40 -3.98
C ASP A 295 13.11 9.66 -3.93
N ILE A 296 13.94 9.73 -2.89
CA ILE A 296 15.11 10.60 -2.87
C ILE A 296 16.40 9.76 -2.87
N ALA A 297 17.50 10.34 -3.36
CA ALA A 297 18.78 9.64 -3.38
C ALA A 297 19.21 9.23 -1.97
N ASN A 298 19.66 8.00 -1.77
CA ASN A 298 20.25 7.54 -0.51
C ASN A 298 21.50 8.38 -0.16
N ARG A 299 21.68 8.72 1.12
CA ARG A 299 22.79 9.54 1.63
C ARG A 299 23.53 8.78 2.72
N LYS A 300 24.86 8.89 2.73
CA LYS A 300 25.75 8.32 3.75
C LYS A 300 26.39 9.45 4.57
N PRO A 301 25.68 10.04 5.54
CA PRO A 301 26.12 11.27 6.19
C PRO A 301 27.43 11.09 7.00
N LEU A 302 27.71 9.86 7.43
CA LEU A 302 28.90 9.51 8.21
C LEU A 302 30.10 9.05 7.37
N ALA A 303 29.98 9.00 6.04
CA ALA A 303 31.08 8.57 5.18
C ALA A 303 32.32 9.45 5.38
N GLY A 304 33.43 8.82 5.76
CA GLY A 304 34.71 9.49 6.02
C GLY A 304 34.74 10.32 7.32
N VAL A 305 33.70 10.25 8.15
CA VAL A 305 33.70 10.85 9.49
C VAL A 305 34.20 9.79 10.47
N ALA A 306 35.48 9.87 10.83
CA ALA A 306 36.00 9.07 11.92
C ALA A 306 35.24 9.39 13.22
N THR A 307 35.09 8.40 14.09
CA THR A 307 34.78 8.56 15.51
C THR A 307 36.11 8.59 16.27
N PRO A 308 36.77 9.75 16.46
CA PRO A 308 37.93 9.81 17.34
C PRO A 308 37.56 9.31 18.75
N ALA A 309 38.57 8.89 19.51
CA ALA A 309 38.44 8.46 20.90
C ALA A 309 37.89 9.55 21.86
N GLY A 310 37.56 10.75 21.36
CA GLY A 310 36.99 11.88 22.09
C GLY A 310 35.60 12.32 21.62
N GLY A 311 34.90 11.51 20.81
CA GLY A 311 33.57 11.82 20.29
C GLY A 311 33.58 12.44 18.89
N ASP A 312 32.40 12.82 18.41
CA ASP A 312 32.21 13.33 17.06
C ASP A 312 32.72 14.76 16.88
N ASP A 313 33.30 15.03 15.72
CA ASP A 313 33.60 16.39 15.27
C ASP A 313 32.29 17.12 14.97
N GLN A 314 31.84 17.92 15.94
CA GLN A 314 30.54 18.60 15.92
C GLN A 314 30.40 19.57 14.76
N ASP A 315 31.48 20.24 14.35
CA ASP A 315 31.46 21.14 13.20
C ASP A 315 31.29 20.36 11.91
N ARG A 316 31.96 19.20 11.79
CA ARG A 316 31.72 18.28 10.67
C ARG A 316 30.30 17.74 10.67
N LEU A 317 29.72 17.38 11.82
CA LEU A 317 28.33 16.92 11.89
C LEU A 317 27.35 18.00 11.43
N ARG A 318 27.53 19.25 11.85
CA ARG A 318 26.74 20.39 11.35
C ARG A 318 26.86 20.56 9.83
N GLN A 319 28.07 20.46 9.28
CA GLN A 319 28.27 20.48 7.83
C GLN A 319 27.57 19.33 7.10
N ARG A 320 27.44 18.16 7.74
CA ARG A 320 26.71 17.00 7.19
C ARG A 320 25.20 17.09 7.38
N ALA A 321 24.72 17.90 8.33
CA ALA A 321 23.30 18.18 8.49
C ALA A 321 22.78 19.06 7.35
N ASP A 322 23.63 19.93 6.80
CA ASP A 322 23.34 20.63 5.55
C ASP A 322 23.26 19.63 4.37
N VAL A 323 22.25 19.79 3.54
CA VAL A 323 21.91 18.85 2.47
C VAL A 323 22.05 19.57 1.13
N ASP A 324 22.94 19.11 0.26
CA ASP A 324 23.20 19.77 -1.02
C ASP A 324 23.01 18.84 -2.22
N GLY A 325 23.04 19.46 -3.41
CA GLY A 325 23.04 18.77 -4.69
C GLY A 325 21.88 17.79 -4.86
N ARG A 326 22.18 16.56 -5.29
CA ARG A 326 21.16 15.53 -5.57
C ARG A 326 20.47 14.98 -4.32
N SER A 327 20.97 15.29 -3.14
CA SER A 327 20.37 14.86 -1.88
C SER A 327 19.39 15.88 -1.32
N GLU A 328 19.40 17.12 -1.81
CA GLU A 328 18.49 18.20 -1.39
C GLU A 328 17.05 17.84 -1.80
N PRO A 329 16.13 17.57 -0.84
CA PRO A 329 14.76 17.16 -1.14
C PRO A 329 13.93 18.20 -1.90
N LEU A 330 14.34 19.49 -1.88
CA LEU A 330 13.71 20.57 -2.65
C LEU A 330 14.07 20.53 -4.15
N MET A 331 15.08 19.76 -4.56
CA MET A 331 15.43 19.64 -5.97
C MET A 331 14.27 19.00 -6.75
N PRO A 332 13.75 19.64 -7.82
CA PRO A 332 12.70 19.06 -8.64
C PRO A 332 13.11 17.69 -9.19
N ARG A 333 12.24 16.68 -9.00
CA ARG A 333 12.44 15.32 -9.50
C ARG A 333 11.72 15.14 -10.83
N PRO A 334 12.34 14.47 -11.82
CA PRO A 334 11.62 14.06 -13.03
C PRO A 334 10.54 13.03 -12.67
N ALA A 335 9.58 12.83 -13.57
CA ALA A 335 8.63 11.73 -13.43
C ALA A 335 9.38 10.39 -13.43
N ALA A 336 8.94 9.46 -12.57
CA ALA A 336 9.46 8.09 -12.54
C ALA A 336 9.15 7.35 -13.84
N SER A 337 7.97 7.60 -14.41
CA SER A 337 7.56 7.05 -15.71
C SER A 337 6.45 7.89 -16.35
N VAL A 338 6.23 7.66 -17.64
CA VAL A 338 5.03 8.12 -18.35
C VAL A 338 4.15 6.91 -18.59
N TRP A 339 2.90 6.97 -18.12
CA TRP A 339 1.91 5.93 -18.36
C TRP A 339 0.98 6.31 -19.52
N ALA A 340 0.82 5.42 -20.50
CA ALA A 340 -0.06 5.65 -21.66
C ALA A 340 -1.44 4.96 -21.48
N PRO A 341 -2.55 5.65 -21.77
CA PRO A 341 -3.90 5.12 -21.54
C PRO A 341 -4.39 4.10 -22.56
N GLY A 342 -3.73 3.99 -23.73
CA GLY A 342 -4.15 3.11 -24.82
C GLY A 342 -3.66 1.65 -24.74
N GLY A 343 -2.92 1.28 -23.70
CA GLY A 343 -2.38 -0.08 -23.54
C GLY A 343 -3.36 -1.07 -22.90
N ASP A 344 -3.18 -2.36 -23.19
CA ASP A 344 -3.75 -3.43 -22.37
C ASP A 344 -3.19 -3.27 -20.94
N GLY A 345 -4.05 -3.07 -19.94
CA GLY A 345 -3.62 -2.81 -18.57
C GLY A 345 -4.28 -1.61 -17.86
N LEU A 346 -5.09 -0.80 -18.55
CA LEU A 346 -5.81 0.33 -17.91
C LEU A 346 -6.77 -0.16 -16.83
N VAL A 347 -7.61 -1.15 -17.16
CA VAL A 347 -8.61 -1.68 -16.22
C VAL A 347 -7.91 -2.43 -15.10
N GLU A 348 -6.89 -3.23 -15.43
CA GLU A 348 -6.10 -4.03 -14.49
C GLU A 348 -5.43 -3.13 -13.46
N ARG A 349 -4.74 -2.07 -13.90
CA ARG A 349 -4.13 -1.09 -12.99
C ARG A 349 -5.16 -0.40 -12.10
N ALA A 350 -6.33 -0.03 -12.64
CA ALA A 350 -7.38 0.59 -11.84
C ALA A 350 -7.94 -0.38 -10.78
N VAL A 351 -8.17 -1.65 -11.16
CA VAL A 351 -8.62 -2.72 -10.26
C VAL A 351 -7.60 -2.96 -9.14
N GLU A 352 -6.33 -3.20 -9.48
CA GLU A 352 -5.26 -3.44 -8.51
C GLU A 352 -5.09 -2.27 -7.54
N GLY A 353 -5.16 -1.04 -8.05
CA GLY A 353 -5.08 0.17 -7.25
C GLY A 353 -6.26 0.34 -6.30
N LEU A 354 -7.49 0.03 -6.75
CA LEU A 354 -8.70 0.17 -5.94
C LEU A 354 -8.77 -0.83 -4.79
N VAL A 355 -8.18 -2.02 -4.94
CA VAL A 355 -8.09 -2.99 -3.83
C VAL A 355 -7.39 -2.40 -2.61
N GLN A 356 -6.41 -1.49 -2.81
CA GLN A 356 -5.70 -0.83 -1.71
C GLN A 356 -6.60 0.06 -0.84
N PHE A 357 -7.86 0.33 -1.26
CA PHE A 357 -8.86 1.11 -0.53
C PHE A 357 -9.90 0.24 0.20
N ILE A 358 -9.75 -1.08 0.19
CA ILE A 358 -10.67 -2.00 0.88
C ILE A 358 -9.88 -2.71 1.97
N ALA A 359 -10.31 -2.54 3.22
CA ALA A 359 -9.69 -3.23 4.35
C ALA A 359 -9.95 -4.75 4.25
N THR A 360 -8.97 -5.54 4.69
CA THR A 360 -9.06 -7.01 4.65
C THR A 360 -10.25 -7.52 5.49
N ALA A 361 -10.51 -6.91 6.64
CA ALA A 361 -11.67 -7.23 7.49
C ALA A 361 -13.01 -7.01 6.76
N ASP A 362 -13.11 -5.97 5.93
CA ASP A 362 -14.31 -5.70 5.15
C ASP A 362 -14.49 -6.71 4.01
N LEU A 363 -13.39 -7.13 3.36
CA LEU A 363 -13.41 -8.21 2.36
C LEU A 363 -13.88 -9.53 2.99
N LEU A 364 -13.34 -9.90 4.15
CA LEU A 364 -13.75 -11.08 4.90
C LEU A 364 -15.22 -11.02 5.33
N ARG A 365 -15.75 -9.83 5.61
CA ARG A 365 -17.18 -9.66 5.90
C ARG A 365 -18.02 -9.85 4.65
N ILE A 366 -17.61 -9.29 3.52
CA ILE A 366 -18.31 -9.47 2.23
C ILE A 366 -18.33 -10.95 1.87
N ASP A 367 -17.20 -11.63 1.95
CA ASP A 367 -17.05 -13.04 1.59
C ASP A 367 -17.99 -13.94 2.42
N ARG A 368 -17.98 -13.80 3.75
CA ARG A 368 -18.91 -14.51 4.66
C ARG A 368 -20.39 -14.25 4.36
N GLN A 369 -20.74 -13.10 3.81
CA GLN A 369 -22.12 -12.83 3.41
C GLN A 369 -22.45 -13.47 2.06
N LEU A 370 -21.50 -13.45 1.11
CA LEU A 370 -21.65 -14.13 -0.18
C LEU A 370 -21.84 -15.64 0.00
N GLU A 371 -21.14 -16.27 0.94
CA GLU A 371 -21.31 -17.70 1.29
C GLU A 371 -22.73 -18.06 1.73
N ARG A 372 -23.50 -17.10 2.25
CA ARG A 372 -24.88 -17.30 2.71
C ARG A 372 -25.92 -17.11 1.60
N LEU A 373 -25.50 -16.52 0.48
CA LEU A 373 -26.39 -16.34 -0.65
C LEU A 373 -26.46 -17.64 -1.46
N PRO A 374 -27.62 -17.96 -2.07
CA PRO A 374 -27.70 -19.08 -2.99
C PRO A 374 -26.70 -18.86 -4.13
N ALA A 375 -25.69 -19.72 -4.22
CA ALA A 375 -24.77 -19.70 -5.35
C ALA A 375 -25.54 -20.13 -6.61
N ALA A 376 -25.39 -19.38 -7.69
CA ALA A 376 -25.77 -19.88 -9.00
C ALA A 376 -24.81 -21.03 -9.36
N GLU A 377 -25.25 -22.26 -9.15
CA GLU A 377 -24.46 -23.43 -9.52
C GLU A 377 -24.37 -23.51 -11.05
N SER A 378 -23.14 -23.46 -11.55
CA SER A 378 -22.83 -23.73 -12.94
C SER A 378 -22.08 -25.06 -13.01
N SER A 379 -22.60 -25.99 -13.81
CA SER A 379 -21.97 -27.29 -14.04
C SER A 379 -21.24 -27.25 -15.37
N LEU A 380 -19.94 -27.54 -15.34
CA LEU A 380 -19.09 -27.68 -16.52
C LEU A 380 -18.73 -29.16 -16.67
N ARG A 381 -18.70 -29.65 -17.90
CA ARG A 381 -18.30 -31.02 -18.23
C ARG A 381 -16.98 -31.00 -19.00
N ALA A 382 -16.11 -31.93 -18.66
CA ALA A 382 -14.80 -32.12 -19.28
C ALA A 382 -14.51 -33.61 -19.40
N GLU A 383 -13.76 -33.98 -20.44
CA GLU A 383 -13.15 -35.31 -20.49
C GLU A 383 -11.85 -35.27 -19.68
N CYS A 384 -11.58 -36.34 -18.93
CA CYS A 384 -10.46 -36.41 -18.00
C CYS A 384 -9.59 -37.64 -18.26
N ASP A 385 -8.30 -37.42 -18.39
CA ASP A 385 -7.29 -38.46 -18.23
C ASP A 385 -6.97 -38.60 -16.74
N ALA A 386 -7.21 -39.80 -16.20
CA ALA A 386 -6.99 -40.13 -14.80
C ALA A 386 -5.92 -41.22 -14.66
N ASP A 387 -4.87 -40.92 -13.91
CA ASP A 387 -3.81 -41.89 -13.57
C ASP A 387 -3.80 -42.13 -12.05
N SER A 388 -4.14 -43.35 -11.64
CA SER A 388 -4.35 -43.69 -10.24
C SER A 388 -3.21 -44.54 -9.64
N THR A 389 -2.81 -44.19 -8.43
CA THR A 389 -1.80 -44.90 -7.64
C THR A 389 -2.33 -45.16 -6.24
N SER A 390 -2.39 -46.45 -5.87
CA SER A 390 -2.91 -46.90 -4.58
C SER A 390 -1.78 -47.28 -3.62
N ALA A 391 -1.77 -46.67 -2.43
CA ALA A 391 -0.83 -47.01 -1.36
C ALA A 391 -1.50 -46.89 0.03
N GLY A 392 -1.47 -47.97 0.81
CA GLY A 392 -1.97 -47.98 2.19
C GLY A 392 -3.48 -47.71 2.35
N GLY A 393 -4.31 -48.19 1.41
CA GLY A 393 -5.77 -48.01 1.46
C GLY A 393 -6.26 -46.60 1.07
N ARG A 394 -5.38 -45.74 0.55
CA ARG A 394 -5.72 -44.44 -0.04
C ARG A 394 -5.29 -44.44 -1.50
N GLU A 395 -6.23 -44.19 -2.39
CA GLU A 395 -5.97 -44.00 -3.82
C GLU A 395 -5.68 -42.53 -4.08
N ARG A 396 -4.60 -42.25 -4.81
CA ARG A 396 -4.26 -40.92 -5.31
C ARG A 396 -4.45 -40.91 -6.82
N ILE A 397 -5.23 -39.97 -7.31
CA ILE A 397 -5.59 -39.84 -8.72
C ILE A 397 -5.00 -38.53 -9.24
N LYS A 398 -4.19 -38.61 -10.29
CA LYS A 398 -3.75 -37.44 -11.05
C LYS A 398 -4.75 -37.20 -12.16
N LEU A 399 -5.26 -35.98 -12.22
CA LEU A 399 -6.27 -35.56 -13.19
C LEU A 399 -5.68 -34.57 -14.18
N LEU A 400 -5.95 -34.80 -15.45
CA LEU A 400 -5.86 -33.82 -16.51
C LEU A 400 -7.21 -33.82 -17.25
N CYS A 401 -8.01 -32.80 -17.00
CA CYS A 401 -9.32 -32.64 -17.62
C CYS A 401 -9.29 -31.49 -18.61
N GLN A 402 -9.90 -31.71 -19.77
CA GLN A 402 -10.08 -30.71 -20.81
C GLN A 402 -11.50 -30.80 -21.39
N GLY A 403 -12.22 -29.69 -21.33
CA GLY A 403 -13.53 -29.49 -21.93
C GLY A 403 -13.57 -28.11 -22.61
N GLY A 404 -14.63 -27.83 -23.38
CA GLY A 404 -14.73 -26.61 -24.19
C GLY A 404 -14.34 -25.33 -23.44
N ASP A 405 -14.87 -25.16 -22.23
CA ASP A 405 -14.63 -23.99 -21.39
C ASP A 405 -13.91 -24.32 -20.07
N ILE A 406 -13.28 -25.49 -19.93
CA ILE A 406 -12.59 -25.83 -18.68
C ILE A 406 -11.32 -26.65 -18.92
N VAL A 407 -10.25 -26.25 -18.23
CA VAL A 407 -9.04 -27.05 -18.08
C VAL A 407 -8.75 -27.20 -16.60
N LEU A 408 -8.57 -28.43 -16.15
CA LEU A 408 -8.28 -28.75 -14.76
C LEU A 408 -7.13 -29.73 -14.69
N GLN A 409 -6.08 -29.36 -13.98
CA GLN A 409 -4.93 -30.22 -13.75
C GLN A 409 -4.67 -30.32 -12.25
N GLY A 410 -4.61 -31.54 -11.71
CA GLY A 410 -4.60 -31.70 -10.26
C GLY A 410 -4.33 -33.08 -9.72
N LEU A 411 -4.43 -33.14 -8.39
CA LEU A 411 -4.32 -34.36 -7.61
C LEU A 411 -5.51 -34.45 -6.66
N VAL A 412 -6.28 -35.53 -6.77
CA VAL A 412 -7.35 -35.88 -5.84
C VAL A 412 -7.08 -37.22 -5.18
N ARG A 413 -7.79 -37.49 -4.09
CA ARG A 413 -7.65 -38.70 -3.30
C ARG A 413 -9.04 -39.21 -2.94
N HIS A 414 -9.23 -40.51 -3.07
CA HIS A 414 -10.37 -41.17 -2.46
C HIS A 414 -10.16 -41.29 -0.95
N ASP A 415 -11.26 -41.19 -0.20
CA ASP A 415 -11.29 -41.67 1.18
C ASP A 415 -11.14 -43.20 1.24
N ALA A 416 -11.09 -43.77 2.45
CA ALA A 416 -10.91 -45.21 2.64
C ALA A 416 -12.06 -46.07 2.09
N THR A 417 -13.21 -45.45 1.78
CA THR A 417 -14.41 -46.11 1.25
C THR A 417 -14.57 -45.98 -0.27
N GLY A 418 -13.77 -45.11 -0.92
CA GLY A 418 -13.81 -44.90 -2.37
C GLY A 418 -14.87 -43.91 -2.86
N ASN A 419 -15.76 -43.44 -1.98
CA ASN A 419 -16.96 -42.70 -2.39
C ASN A 419 -16.75 -41.18 -2.41
N THR A 420 -15.84 -40.68 -1.58
CA THR A 420 -15.60 -39.25 -1.43
C THR A 420 -14.23 -38.87 -1.96
N LEU A 421 -14.17 -37.77 -2.71
CA LEU A 421 -12.96 -37.17 -3.25
C LEU A 421 -12.54 -35.97 -2.40
N SER A 422 -11.24 -35.86 -2.14
CA SER A 422 -10.63 -34.64 -1.60
C SER A 422 -9.25 -34.42 -2.22
N GLY A 423 -8.87 -33.18 -2.45
CA GLY A 423 -7.57 -32.92 -3.05
C GLY A 423 -7.25 -31.47 -3.34
N ARG A 424 -6.19 -31.29 -4.12
CA ARG A 424 -5.77 -29.98 -4.59
C ARG A 424 -5.50 -30.04 -6.09
N VAL A 425 -6.24 -29.23 -6.83
CA VAL A 425 -5.97 -28.98 -8.24
C VAL A 425 -4.94 -27.85 -8.34
N ARG A 426 -3.95 -28.01 -9.20
CA ARG A 426 -2.81 -27.08 -9.33
C ARG A 426 -3.10 -25.96 -10.33
N SER A 427 -3.91 -26.27 -11.33
CA SER A 427 -4.32 -25.32 -12.35
C SER A 427 -5.78 -25.59 -12.67
N VAL A 428 -6.61 -24.56 -12.52
CA VAL A 428 -7.96 -24.52 -13.06
C VAL A 428 -8.06 -23.30 -13.95
N ARG A 429 -8.56 -23.50 -15.15
CA ARG A 429 -8.94 -22.44 -16.08
C ARG A 429 -10.37 -22.69 -16.50
N ILE A 430 -11.23 -21.68 -16.37
CA ILE A 430 -12.61 -21.72 -16.86
C ILE A 430 -12.77 -20.57 -17.85
N ALA A 431 -13.18 -20.87 -19.08
CA ALA A 431 -13.07 -19.99 -20.24
C ALA A 431 -11.65 -19.40 -20.32
N ASP A 432 -11.50 -18.07 -20.30
CA ASP A 432 -10.20 -17.38 -20.35
C ASP A 432 -9.63 -17.05 -18.97
N THR A 433 -10.33 -17.40 -17.89
CA THR A 433 -9.93 -17.05 -16.52
C THR A 433 -9.15 -18.18 -15.88
N ALA A 434 -7.90 -17.89 -15.46
CA ALA A 434 -7.09 -18.81 -14.66
C ALA A 434 -7.34 -18.59 -13.17
N PHE A 435 -7.72 -19.65 -12.46
CA PHE A 435 -7.98 -19.64 -11.00
C PHE A 435 -6.79 -20.19 -10.20
N GLY A 436 -5.76 -20.72 -10.88
CA GLY A 436 -4.57 -21.27 -10.23
C GLY A 436 -4.86 -22.55 -9.44
N ALA A 437 -4.31 -22.66 -8.24
CA ALA A 437 -4.44 -23.86 -7.41
C ALA A 437 -5.64 -23.77 -6.46
N LEU A 438 -6.54 -24.74 -6.50
CA LEU A 438 -7.76 -24.81 -5.68
C LEU A 438 -7.81 -26.09 -4.85
N SER A 439 -8.40 -26.01 -3.67
CA SER A 439 -8.82 -27.20 -2.91
C SER A 439 -10.14 -27.71 -3.48
N VAL A 440 -10.28 -29.02 -3.60
CA VAL A 440 -11.47 -29.64 -4.19
C VAL A 440 -12.02 -30.73 -3.29
N GLY A 441 -13.35 -30.81 -3.24
CA GLY A 441 -14.09 -31.94 -2.71
C GLY A 441 -14.91 -32.57 -3.82
N GLY A 442 -15.53 -33.71 -3.56
CA GLY A 442 -16.41 -34.32 -4.54
C GLY A 442 -16.82 -35.74 -4.20
N SER A 443 -17.44 -36.39 -5.16
CA SER A 443 -17.79 -37.80 -5.10
C SER A 443 -17.59 -38.46 -6.45
N THR A 444 -17.49 -39.78 -6.46
CA THR A 444 -17.53 -40.58 -7.68
C THR A 444 -18.84 -41.35 -7.69
N ASP A 445 -19.58 -41.32 -8.79
CA ASP A 445 -20.81 -42.11 -8.92
C ASP A 445 -20.54 -43.53 -9.42
N ASP A 446 -21.58 -44.38 -9.40
CA ASP A 446 -21.50 -45.79 -9.79
C ASP A 446 -21.12 -45.99 -11.27
N ALA A 447 -21.22 -44.94 -12.11
CA ALA A 447 -20.80 -44.95 -13.50
C ALA A 447 -19.33 -44.51 -13.70
N GLY A 448 -18.62 -44.22 -12.60
CA GLY A 448 -17.23 -43.76 -12.62
C GLY A 448 -17.09 -42.28 -12.96
N VAL A 449 -18.18 -41.50 -12.96
CA VAL A 449 -18.12 -40.05 -13.18
C VAL A 449 -17.70 -39.38 -11.87
N MET A 450 -16.62 -38.60 -11.94
CA MET A 450 -16.15 -37.79 -10.83
C MET A 450 -16.89 -36.45 -10.80
N HIS A 451 -17.71 -36.26 -9.78
CA HIS A 451 -18.37 -34.99 -9.46
C HIS A 451 -17.44 -34.16 -8.60
N ILE A 452 -16.64 -33.31 -9.23
CA ILE A 452 -15.66 -32.45 -8.54
C ILE A 452 -16.32 -31.11 -8.22
N THR A 453 -16.52 -30.86 -6.94
CA THR A 453 -16.90 -29.54 -6.44
C THR A 453 -15.64 -28.70 -6.33
N LEU A 454 -15.47 -27.78 -7.29
CA LEU A 454 -14.57 -26.66 -7.15
C LEU A 454 -15.17 -25.74 -6.10
N ARG A 455 -14.76 -25.93 -4.86
CA ARG A 455 -14.91 -24.85 -3.90
C ARG A 455 -13.89 -23.80 -4.34
N TYR A 456 -14.36 -22.58 -4.57
CA TYR A 456 -13.45 -21.44 -4.43
C TYR A 456 -12.68 -21.69 -3.13
N PRO A 457 -11.36 -21.47 -3.12
CA PRO A 457 -10.61 -21.80 -1.91
C PRO A 457 -11.33 -21.10 -0.75
N GLU A 458 -11.36 -21.75 0.43
CA GLU A 458 -11.49 -20.97 1.66
C GLU A 458 -10.62 -19.74 1.42
N SER A 459 -11.25 -18.56 1.43
CA SER A 459 -10.64 -17.34 0.93
C SER A 459 -9.20 -17.30 1.41
N PRO A 460 -8.21 -16.98 0.55
CA PRO A 460 -6.82 -16.88 1.01
C PRO A 460 -6.64 -15.74 2.04
N LEU A 461 -7.72 -15.02 2.36
CA LEU A 461 -7.84 -13.99 3.38
C LEU A 461 -8.19 -14.60 4.74
#